data_AF-E6Z0T5-F1
#
_entry.id   AF-E6Z0T5-F1
#
_cell.length_a   1.000
_cell.length_b   1.000
_cell.length_c   1.000
_cell.angle_alpha   90.00
_cell.angle_beta   90.00
_cell.angle_gamma   90.00
#
_symmetry.space_group_name_H-M   'P 1'
#
loop_
_entity.id
_entity.type
_entity.pdbx_description
1 polymer ?
#
loop_
_entity_poly.entity_id
_entity_poly.type
_entity_poly.pdbx_seq_one_letter_code
_entity_poly.pdbx_strand_id
1 'polypeptide(L)'
;MDNDLSRYANSPEMKSSLKTALTEINVVKEHTVIVADPTQYQLINKAHSLSKNRKNGLPYDEARQAMASHYTRLGNLNKSRLTSVEKSIIDARRDNMKVMCRLYEQMQAKALGIHLSQNKDISL
;
A
#
# COMPACT_ATOMS: atom_id res chain seq x y z
N MET A 1 -20.29 8.72 -1.22
CA MET A 1 -19.10 8.54 -2.08
C MET A 1 -19.15 9.44 -3.32
N ASP A 2 -20.29 9.59 -4.00
CA ASP A 2 -20.39 10.49 -5.18
C ASP A 2 -20.16 11.98 -4.88
N ASN A 3 -20.46 12.41 -3.64
CA ASN A 3 -20.34 13.82 -3.22
C ASN A 3 -18.88 14.29 -3.02
N ASP A 4 -17.96 13.40 -2.66
CA ASP A 4 -16.54 13.75 -2.51
C ASP A 4 -15.81 13.80 -3.86
N LEU A 5 -16.25 12.98 -4.82
CA LEU A 5 -15.64 12.89 -6.16
C LEU A 5 -15.93 14.14 -7.01
N SER A 6 -17.08 14.78 -6.81
CA SER A 6 -17.47 16.01 -7.52
C SER A 6 -16.80 17.26 -6.93
N ARG A 7 -16.51 17.26 -5.63
CA ARG A 7 -15.94 18.42 -4.91
C ARG A 7 -14.43 18.60 -5.10
N TYR A 8 -13.68 17.51 -5.33
CA TYR A 8 -12.21 17.55 -5.32
C TYR A 8 -11.54 17.13 -6.64
N ALA A 9 -12.30 16.66 -7.63
CA ALA A 9 -11.73 16.22 -8.90
C ALA A 9 -12.06 17.20 -10.03
N ASN A 10 -11.14 18.14 -10.27
CA ASN A 10 -11.28 19.19 -11.29
C ASN A 10 -10.98 18.69 -12.72
N SER A 11 -10.62 17.40 -12.90
CA SER A 11 -10.37 16.81 -14.22
C SER A 11 -10.72 15.30 -14.28
N PRO A 12 -11.01 14.74 -15.46
CA PRO A 12 -11.19 13.30 -15.66
C PRO A 12 -10.00 12.46 -15.17
N GLU A 13 -8.78 12.96 -15.32
CA GLU A 13 -7.54 12.33 -14.88
C GLU A 13 -7.48 12.25 -13.36
N MET A 14 -7.88 13.32 -12.66
CA MET A 14 -7.99 13.31 -11.19
C MET A 14 -9.05 12.31 -10.72
N LYS A 15 -10.20 12.23 -11.40
CA LYS A 15 -11.25 11.23 -11.07
C LYS A 15 -10.74 9.81 -11.25
N SER A 16 -10.03 9.53 -12.34
CA SER A 16 -9.43 8.22 -12.60
C SER A 16 -8.40 7.84 -11.54
N SER A 17 -7.48 8.77 -11.22
CA SER A 17 -6.47 8.62 -10.17
C SER A 17 -7.08 8.31 -8.80
N LEU A 18 -8.17 9.01 -8.44
CA LEU A 18 -8.90 8.78 -7.19
C LEU A 18 -9.61 7.43 -7.17
N LYS A 19 -10.23 7.01 -8.27
CA LYS A 19 -10.83 5.66 -8.38
C LYS A 19 -9.80 4.57 -8.17
N THR A 20 -8.64 4.67 -8.85
CA THR A 20 -7.54 3.72 -8.65
C THR A 20 -7.06 3.70 -7.20
N ALA A 21 -6.92 4.87 -6.56
CA ALA A 21 -6.54 4.94 -5.15
C ALA A 21 -7.53 4.23 -4.22
N LEU A 22 -8.83 4.40 -4.46
CA LEU A 22 -9.87 3.72 -3.67
C LEU A 22 -9.82 2.19 -3.86
N THR A 23 -9.64 1.72 -5.09
CA THR A 23 -9.46 0.29 -5.37
C THR A 23 -8.27 -0.29 -4.62
N GLU A 24 -7.11 0.37 -4.66
CA GLU A 24 -5.91 -0.08 -3.94
C GLU A 24 -6.11 -0.13 -2.43
N ILE A 25 -6.76 0.87 -1.85
CA ILE A 25 -7.05 0.89 -0.41
C ILE A 25 -8.01 -0.25 -0.03
N ASN A 26 -9.00 -0.55 -0.89
CA ASN A 26 -9.90 -1.68 -0.65
C ASN A 26 -9.16 -3.03 -0.72
N VAL A 27 -8.28 -3.22 -1.71
CA VAL A 27 -7.43 -4.42 -1.80
C VAL A 27 -6.60 -4.59 -0.53
N VAL A 28 -5.96 -3.52 -0.05
CA VAL A 28 -5.19 -3.57 1.21
C VAL A 28 -6.09 -3.96 2.37
N LYS A 29 -7.28 -3.36 2.49
CA LYS A 29 -8.24 -3.68 3.55
C LYS A 29 -8.63 -5.17 3.52
N GLU A 30 -8.97 -5.72 2.37
CA GLU A 30 -9.32 -7.14 2.24
C GLU A 30 -8.15 -8.04 2.65
N HIS A 31 -6.94 -7.71 2.20
CA HIS A 31 -5.75 -8.47 2.53
C HIS A 31 -5.36 -8.39 4.01
N THR A 32 -5.71 -7.32 4.73
CA THR A 32 -5.52 -7.30 6.20
C THR A 32 -6.31 -8.38 6.92
N VAL A 33 -7.46 -8.80 6.37
CA VAL A 33 -8.26 -9.91 6.91
C VAL A 33 -7.60 -11.25 6.55
N ILE A 34 -7.11 -11.40 5.32
CA ILE A 34 -6.44 -12.63 4.85
C ILE A 34 -5.17 -12.91 5.65
N VAL A 35 -4.30 -11.90 5.83
CA VAL A 35 -3.04 -12.06 6.58
C VAL A 35 -3.27 -12.32 8.07
N ALA A 36 -4.43 -11.94 8.61
CA ALA A 36 -4.79 -12.23 9.99
C ALA A 36 -5.13 -13.72 10.22
N ASP A 37 -5.40 -14.49 9.16
CA ASP A 37 -5.57 -15.95 9.21
C ASP A 37 -4.28 -16.65 8.71
N PRO A 38 -3.47 -17.23 9.62
CA PRO A 38 -2.24 -17.92 9.24
C PRO A 38 -2.45 -19.06 8.24
N THR A 39 -3.58 -19.77 8.30
CA THR A 39 -3.85 -20.91 7.41
C THR A 39 -4.05 -20.43 5.99
N GLN A 40 -4.86 -19.39 5.80
CA GLN A 40 -5.04 -18.76 4.49
C GLN A 40 -3.76 -18.13 3.99
N TYR A 41 -3.03 -17.43 4.87
CA TYR A 41 -1.84 -16.71 4.47
C TYR A 41 -0.68 -17.62 4.05
N GLN A 42 -0.61 -18.86 4.58
CA GLN A 42 0.32 -19.87 4.10
C GLN A 42 0.14 -20.22 2.61
N LEU A 43 -1.10 -20.18 2.09
CA LEU A 43 -1.36 -20.39 0.67
C LEU A 43 -0.77 -19.26 -0.18
N ILE A 44 -0.96 -18.01 0.25
CA ILE A 44 -0.36 -16.83 -0.39
C ILE A 44 1.17 -16.93 -0.36
N ASN A 45 1.75 -17.36 0.75
CA ASN A 45 3.19 -17.53 0.86
C ASN A 45 3.74 -18.58 -0.11
N LYS A 46 3.04 -19.71 -0.28
CA LYS A 46 3.40 -20.75 -1.26
C LYS A 46 3.29 -20.24 -2.70
N ALA A 47 2.26 -19.44 -3.01
CA ALA A 47 2.09 -18.83 -4.33
C ALA A 47 3.20 -17.81 -4.67
N HIS A 48 3.84 -17.22 -3.66
CA HIS A 48 4.94 -16.26 -3.81
C HIS A 48 6.31 -16.84 -3.41
N SER A 49 6.55 -18.12 -3.71
CA SER A 49 7.78 -18.83 -3.30
C SER A 49 9.04 -18.36 -4.04
N LEU A 50 8.92 -17.90 -5.30
CA LEU A 50 10.05 -17.43 -6.10
C LEU A 50 10.60 -16.10 -5.56
N SER A 51 11.93 -15.95 -5.57
CA SER A 51 12.63 -14.74 -5.07
C SER A 51 12.13 -13.44 -5.72
N LYS A 52 11.82 -13.46 -7.03
CA LYS A 52 11.27 -12.29 -7.75
C LYS A 52 9.90 -11.82 -7.26
N ASN A 53 9.15 -12.71 -6.58
CA ASN A 53 7.83 -12.43 -6.02
C ASN A 53 7.91 -12.11 -4.52
N ARG A 54 9.10 -11.83 -4.00
CA ARG A 54 9.34 -11.58 -2.58
C ARG A 54 10.13 -10.30 -2.38
N LYS A 55 9.84 -9.61 -1.29
CA LYS A 55 10.64 -8.49 -0.78
C LYS A 55 10.95 -8.75 0.68
N ASN A 56 12.21 -8.58 1.08
CA ASN A 56 12.67 -8.86 2.45
C ASN A 56 12.33 -10.27 2.95
N GLY A 57 12.26 -11.26 2.05
CA GLY A 57 11.91 -12.63 2.41
C GLY A 57 10.42 -12.86 2.68
N LEU A 58 9.55 -11.88 2.46
CA LEU A 58 8.10 -11.98 2.58
C LEU A 58 7.42 -11.94 1.20
N PRO A 59 6.20 -12.48 1.05
CA PRO A 59 5.43 -12.36 -0.19
C PRO A 59 5.26 -10.90 -0.60
N TYR A 60 5.57 -10.57 -1.85
CA TYR A 60 5.20 -9.30 -2.47
C TYR A 60 3.80 -9.40 -3.08
N ASP A 61 2.83 -9.64 -2.20
CA ASP A 61 1.42 -9.87 -2.52
C ASP A 61 0.71 -8.60 -3.02
N GLU A 62 -0.56 -8.74 -3.40
CA GLU A 62 -1.32 -7.66 -4.04
C GLU A 62 -1.46 -6.43 -3.11
N ALA A 63 -1.62 -6.63 -1.80
CA ALA A 63 -1.64 -5.53 -0.84
C ALA A 63 -0.33 -4.72 -0.85
N ARG A 64 0.82 -5.39 -0.87
CA ARG A 64 2.11 -4.71 -0.97
C ARG A 64 2.27 -3.97 -2.30
N GLN A 65 1.83 -4.57 -3.39
CA GLN A 65 1.84 -3.94 -4.71
C GLN A 65 0.93 -2.70 -4.74
N ALA A 66 -0.27 -2.79 -4.17
CA ALA A 66 -1.23 -1.71 -4.06
C ALA A 66 -0.67 -0.53 -3.24
N MET A 67 -0.05 -0.82 -2.09
CA MET A 67 0.59 0.22 -1.27
C MET A 67 1.77 0.90 -1.98
N ALA A 68 2.64 0.13 -2.65
CA ALA A 68 3.77 0.65 -3.41
C ALA A 68 3.33 1.51 -4.60
N SER A 69 2.28 1.06 -5.32
CA SER A 69 1.65 1.80 -6.42
C SER A 69 1.04 3.11 -5.91
N HIS A 70 0.28 3.07 -4.81
CA HIS A 70 -0.30 4.27 -4.21
C HIS A 70 0.77 5.27 -3.77
N TYR A 71 1.83 4.81 -3.10
CA TYR A 71 2.96 5.65 -2.71
C TYR A 71 3.61 6.34 -3.91
N THR A 72 3.81 5.60 -5.00
CA THR A 72 4.39 6.13 -6.24
C THR A 72 3.48 7.19 -6.86
N ARG A 73 2.16 6.94 -6.91
CA ARG A 73 1.19 7.91 -7.42
C ARG A 73 1.17 9.20 -6.63
N LEU A 74 1.21 9.12 -5.30
CA LEU A 74 1.35 10.30 -4.43
C LEU A 74 2.64 11.08 -4.75
N GLY A 75 3.75 10.37 -4.99
CA GLY A 75 5.00 11.01 -5.39
C GLY A 75 4.93 11.73 -6.73
N ASN A 76 4.23 11.14 -7.70
CA ASN A 76 4.01 11.76 -8.99
C ASN A 76 3.08 12.99 -8.87
N LEU A 77 2.04 12.91 -8.03
CA LEU A 77 1.17 14.05 -7.75
C LEU A 77 1.94 15.19 -7.06
N ASN A 78 2.89 14.89 -6.18
CA ASN A 78 3.71 15.90 -5.50
C ASN A 78 4.61 16.73 -6.45
N LYS A 79 4.89 16.19 -7.65
CA LYS A 79 5.67 16.90 -8.69
C LYS A 79 4.85 17.96 -9.43
N SER A 80 3.52 17.93 -9.31
CA SER A 80 2.64 18.93 -9.91
C SER A 80 2.77 20.29 -9.20
N ARG A 81 2.30 21.35 -9.87
CA ARG A 81 2.27 22.71 -9.30
C ARG A 81 1.14 22.81 -8.26
N LEU A 82 1.44 22.35 -7.05
CA LEU A 82 0.57 22.40 -5.88
C LEU A 82 1.04 23.46 -4.89
N THR A 83 0.13 23.95 -4.06
CA THR A 83 0.44 24.82 -2.92
C THR A 83 1.30 24.09 -1.89
N SER A 84 1.99 24.83 -1.02
CA SER A 84 2.78 24.25 0.07
C SER A 84 1.94 23.36 0.99
N VAL A 85 0.71 23.79 1.30
CA VAL A 85 -0.24 23.04 2.13
C VAL A 85 -0.61 21.70 1.49
N GLU A 86 -0.96 21.69 0.19
CA GLU A 86 -1.29 20.47 -0.54
C GLU A 86 -0.11 19.50 -0.60
N LYS A 87 1.12 20.01 -0.80
CA LYS A 87 2.33 19.20 -0.78
C LYS A 87 2.57 18.55 0.58
N SER A 88 2.43 19.31 1.67
CA SER A 88 2.54 18.76 3.03
C SER A 88 1.52 17.66 3.32
N ILE A 89 0.29 17.79 2.80
CA ILE A 89 -0.73 16.72 2.91
C ILE A 89 -0.29 15.46 2.14
N ILE A 90 0.27 15.61 0.93
CA ILE A 90 0.75 14.47 0.14
C ILE A 90 1.93 13.79 0.83
N ASP A 91 2.85 14.55 1.41
CA ASP A 91 3.99 14.01 2.15
C ASP A 91 3.52 13.22 3.38
N ALA A 92 2.60 13.76 4.18
CA ALA A 92 1.99 13.03 5.29
C ALA A 92 1.32 11.72 4.84
N ARG A 93 0.64 11.73 3.69
CA ARG A 93 0.03 10.51 3.12
C ARG A 93 1.08 9.48 2.68
N ARG A 94 2.22 9.93 2.13
CA ARG A 94 3.35 9.06 1.76
C ARG A 94 3.97 8.42 2.99
N ASP A 95 4.12 9.18 4.07
CA ASP A 95 4.64 8.66 5.33
C ASP A 95 3.66 7.68 6.00
N ASN A 96 2.35 7.95 5.95
CA ASN A 96 1.35 6.98 6.38
C ASN A 96 1.42 5.68 5.58
N MET A 97 1.68 5.76 4.26
CA MET A 97 1.81 4.56 3.43
C MET A 97 3.05 3.73 3.80
N LYS A 98 4.18 4.39 4.11
CA LYS A 98 5.36 3.74 4.67
C LYS A 98 5.04 2.99 5.97
N VAL A 99 4.31 3.64 6.89
CA VAL A 99 3.88 3.03 8.16
C VAL A 99 2.98 1.82 7.89
N MET A 100 1.99 1.93 7.00
CA MET A 100 1.11 0.82 6.63
C MET A 100 1.90 -0.36 6.04
N CYS A 101 2.86 -0.11 5.15
CA CYS A 101 3.73 -1.17 4.62
C CYS A 101 4.48 -1.91 5.74
N ARG A 102 5.07 -1.17 6.69
CA ARG A 102 5.80 -1.77 7.82
C ARG A 102 4.89 -2.61 8.72
N LEU A 103 3.69 -2.10 9.02
CA LEU A 103 2.71 -2.83 9.83
C LEU A 103 2.24 -4.09 9.11
N TYR A 104 1.96 -4.00 7.81
CA TYR A 104 1.55 -5.15 7.03
C TYR A 104 2.66 -6.20 6.95
N GLU A 105 3.92 -5.80 6.74
CA GLU A 105 5.08 -6.70 6.82
C GLU A 105 5.14 -7.47 8.14
N GLN A 106 4.89 -6.78 9.26
CA GLN A 106 4.83 -7.41 10.58
C GLN A 106 3.68 -8.41 10.69
N MET A 107 2.51 -8.11 10.10
CA MET A 107 1.40 -9.05 10.03
C MET A 107 1.76 -10.28 9.19
N GLN A 108 2.38 -10.10 8.01
CA GLN A 108 2.85 -11.18 7.16
C GLN A 108 3.83 -12.09 7.93
N ALA A 109 4.82 -11.49 8.58
CA ALA A 109 5.82 -12.22 9.33
C ALA A 109 5.20 -12.99 10.50
N LYS A 110 4.29 -12.36 11.25
CA LYS A 110 3.54 -13.01 12.34
C LYS A 110 2.74 -14.21 11.82
N ALA A 111 2.01 -14.06 10.72
CA ALA A 111 1.22 -15.12 10.11
C ALA A 111 2.07 -16.31 9.63
N LEU A 112 3.32 -16.05 9.24
CA LEU A 112 4.26 -17.06 8.76
C LEU A 112 5.21 -17.58 9.85
N GLY A 113 5.12 -17.07 11.09
CA GLY A 113 6.05 -17.42 12.17
C GLY A 113 7.49 -16.94 11.93
N ILE A 114 7.68 -15.90 11.12
CA ILE A 114 8.99 -15.33 10.78
C ILE A 114 9.31 -14.19 11.76
N HIS A 115 10.54 -14.13 12.26
CA HIS A 115 11.01 -13.00 13.07
C HIS A 115 11.63 -11.91 12.18
N LEU A 116 10.99 -10.74 12.09
CA LEU A 116 11.55 -9.57 11.41
C LEU A 116 12.46 -8.78 12.35
N SER A 117 13.61 -8.33 11.86
CA SER A 117 14.43 -7.34 12.58
C SER A 117 13.70 -5.99 12.60
N GLN A 118 13.64 -5.35 13.77
CA GLN A 118 12.82 -4.15 13.99
C GLN A 118 13.28 -2.91 13.19
N ASN A 119 14.51 -2.92 12.63
CA ASN A 119 15.16 -1.78 11.96
C ASN A 119 15.53 -2.08 10.49
N LYS A 120 14.67 -2.75 9.72
CA LYS A 120 14.89 -2.86 8.27
C LYS A 120 14.22 -1.69 7.53
N ASP A 121 14.93 -1.15 6.55
CA ASP A 121 14.38 -0.17 5.62
C ASP A 121 13.16 -0.76 4.90
N ILE A 122 12.15 0.09 4.71
CA ILE A 122 10.89 -0.28 4.07
C ILE A 122 11.19 -0.61 2.60
N SER A 123 10.91 -1.84 2.20
CA SER A 123 11.02 -2.25 0.79
C SER A 123 9.69 -2.00 0.10
N LEU A 124 9.53 -0.75 -0.36
CA LEU A 124 8.43 -0.33 -1.23
C LEU A 124 8.57 -0.96 -2.62
#